data_AF-A0A8E4DFJ7-F1
#
_entry.id   AF-A0A8E4DFJ7-F1
#
_cell.length_a   1.000
_cell.length_b   1.000
_cell.length_c   1.000
_cell.angle_alpha   90.00
_cell.angle_beta   90.00
_cell.angle_gamma   90.00
#
_symmetry.space_group_name_H-M   'P 1'
#
loop_
_entity.id
_entity.type
_entity.pdbx_description
1 polymer ?
#
loop_
_entity_poly.entity_id
_entity_poly.type
_entity_poly.pdbx_seq_one_letter_code
_entity_poly.pdbx_strand_id
1 'polypeptide(L)'
;MRESEFLDLLRYYFRNAKPSEVKEILADYEAHFEEGKKEGLTEEEISKELGSPKDIYDSYQSEGVVDEKTKTSTLMDGAEKAANAAGKAADAAQKKLGETWDEVSPKLPQAVESTALLTARLLYGAGIVLAVFIAAATILILGLLQVRFAPFQGIPPLPGLHPLTLFSIGGAGIFSALAVLFTGIEGSKALQSTVKKDDHKEEGGEGK
;
A
#
# COMPACT_ATOMS: atom_id res chain seq x y z
N MET A 1 4.43 -26.17 -35.72
CA MET A 1 3.89 -24.81 -35.89
C MET A 1 4.56 -24.17 -37.08
N ARG A 2 3.94 -23.15 -37.68
CA ARG A 2 4.57 -22.44 -38.81
C ARG A 2 5.65 -21.49 -38.33
N GLU A 3 6.61 -21.20 -39.20
CA GLU A 3 7.75 -20.31 -38.90
C GLU A 3 7.28 -18.94 -38.39
N SER A 4 6.31 -18.31 -39.08
CA SER A 4 5.80 -16.99 -38.71
C SER A 4 5.17 -16.97 -37.32
N GLU A 5 4.50 -18.06 -36.93
CA GLU A 5 3.88 -18.19 -35.61
C GLU A 5 4.95 -18.37 -34.53
N PHE A 6 5.98 -19.17 -34.81
CA PHE A 6 7.11 -19.39 -33.91
C PHE A 6 7.84 -18.08 -33.59
N LEU A 7 8.20 -17.32 -34.64
CA LEU A 7 8.92 -16.06 -34.51
C LEU A 7 8.06 -14.96 -33.84
N ASP A 8 6.76 -14.90 -34.12
CA ASP A 8 5.86 -13.96 -33.46
C ASP A 8 5.72 -14.25 -31.96
N LEU A 9 5.67 -15.53 -31.55
CA LEU A 9 5.68 -15.89 -30.13
C LEU A 9 6.99 -15.51 -29.45
N LEU A 10 8.14 -15.81 -30.07
CA LEU A 10 9.45 -15.38 -29.56
C LEU A 10 9.51 -13.86 -29.39
N ARG A 11 9.10 -13.10 -30.41
CA ARG A 11 9.05 -11.64 -30.36
C ARG A 11 8.13 -11.13 -29.25
N TYR A 12 7.02 -11.82 -29.00
CA TYR A 12 6.11 -11.49 -27.91
C TYR A 12 6.75 -11.73 -26.52
N TYR A 13 7.45 -12.86 -26.34
CA TYR A 13 8.13 -13.19 -25.08
C TYR A 13 9.29 -12.23 -24.80
N PHE A 14 10.10 -11.95 -25.82
CA PHE A 14 11.26 -11.06 -25.71
C PHE A 14 10.91 -9.56 -25.77
N ARG A 15 9.63 -9.16 -25.73
CA ARG A 15 9.20 -7.75 -25.84
C ARG A 15 9.83 -6.79 -24.80
N ASN A 16 10.28 -7.33 -23.68
CA ASN A 16 10.89 -6.59 -22.58
C ASN A 16 12.43 -6.61 -22.61
N ALA A 17 13.05 -7.40 -23.51
CA ALA A 17 14.49 -7.47 -23.69
C ALA A 17 15.01 -6.34 -24.60
N LYS A 18 16.33 -6.18 -24.71
CA LYS A 18 16.90 -5.11 -25.55
C LYS A 18 16.57 -5.36 -27.02
N PRO A 19 16.08 -4.37 -27.79
CA PRO A 19 15.71 -4.55 -29.19
C PRO A 19 16.83 -5.11 -30.08
N SER A 20 18.09 -4.83 -29.75
CA SER A 20 19.26 -5.38 -30.44
C SER A 20 19.42 -6.88 -30.23
N GLU A 21 19.27 -7.35 -28.99
CA GLU A 21 19.38 -8.78 -28.62
C GLU A 21 18.19 -9.56 -29.20
N VAL A 22 16.98 -9.00 -29.13
CA VAL A 22 15.79 -9.63 -29.73
C VAL A 22 15.97 -9.84 -31.23
N LYS A 23 16.55 -8.86 -31.92
CA LYS A 23 16.77 -8.94 -33.37
C LYS A 23 17.81 -10.01 -33.72
N GLU A 24 18.86 -10.13 -32.94
CA GLU A 24 19.92 -11.15 -33.11
C GLU A 24 19.34 -12.55 -32.90
N ILE A 25 18.63 -12.76 -31.79
CA ILE A 25 17.98 -14.04 -31.46
C ILE A 25 16.98 -14.45 -32.56
N LEU A 26 16.13 -13.52 -33.02
CA LEU A 26 15.16 -13.83 -34.08
C LEU A 26 15.84 -14.21 -35.40
N ALA A 27 16.95 -13.56 -35.75
CA ALA A 27 17.69 -13.86 -36.97
C ALA A 27 18.33 -15.26 -36.94
N ASP A 28 18.83 -15.69 -35.78
CA ASP A 28 19.41 -17.03 -35.60
C ASP A 28 18.36 -18.13 -35.82
N TYR A 29 17.14 -17.96 -35.28
CA TYR A 29 16.07 -18.93 -35.47
C TYR A 29 15.49 -18.89 -36.89
N GLU A 30 15.36 -17.71 -37.51
CA GLU A 30 14.95 -17.57 -38.91
C GLU A 30 15.92 -18.31 -39.85
N ALA A 31 17.24 -18.19 -39.61
CA ALA A 31 18.25 -18.93 -40.36
C ALA A 31 18.12 -20.46 -40.19
N HIS A 32 17.77 -20.95 -39.00
CA HIS A 32 17.52 -22.37 -38.76
C HIS A 32 16.29 -22.89 -39.51
N PHE A 33 15.22 -22.11 -39.61
CA PHE A 33 14.07 -22.47 -40.44
C PHE A 33 14.41 -22.50 -41.92
N GLU A 34 15.20 -21.54 -42.43
CA GLU A 34 15.65 -21.56 -43.81
C GLU A 34 16.54 -22.77 -44.13
N GLU A 35 17.43 -23.15 -43.20
CA GLU A 35 18.31 -24.30 -43.37
C GLU A 35 17.53 -25.61 -43.38
N GLY A 36 16.63 -25.83 -42.41
CA GLY A 36 15.77 -27.02 -42.39
C GLY A 36 14.88 -27.15 -43.63
N LYS A 37 14.39 -26.02 -44.17
CA LYS A 37 13.64 -26.01 -45.44
C LYS A 37 14.49 -26.46 -46.63
N LYS A 38 15.78 -26.10 -46.67
CA LYS A 38 16.71 -26.53 -47.73
C LYS A 38 17.04 -28.02 -47.63
N GLU A 39 17.01 -28.58 -46.42
CA GLU A 39 17.18 -30.01 -46.17
C GLU A 39 15.89 -30.83 -46.45
N GLY A 40 14.78 -30.15 -46.77
CA GLY A 40 13.51 -30.78 -47.12
C GLY A 40 12.63 -31.14 -45.92
N LEU A 41 12.94 -30.62 -44.73
CA LEU A 41 12.10 -30.73 -43.54
C LEU A 41 10.90 -29.79 -43.62
N THR A 42 9.79 -30.20 -43.03
CA THR A 42 8.60 -29.34 -42.90
C THR A 42 8.78 -28.34 -41.75
N GLU A 43 8.12 -27.18 -41.84
CA GLU A 43 8.17 -26.17 -40.76
C GLU A 43 7.72 -26.75 -39.42
N GLU A 44 6.77 -27.68 -39.44
CA GLU A 44 6.30 -28.36 -38.25
C GLU A 44 7.37 -29.24 -37.61
N GLU A 45 8.16 -29.96 -38.40
CA GLU A 45 9.27 -30.78 -37.91
C GLU A 45 10.38 -29.91 -37.33
N ILE A 46 10.77 -28.86 -38.03
CA ILE A 46 11.79 -27.90 -37.58
C ILE A 46 11.34 -27.26 -36.26
N SER A 47 10.09 -26.82 -36.17
CA SER A 47 9.57 -26.24 -34.93
C SER A 47 9.53 -27.23 -33.75
N LYS A 48 9.36 -28.52 -34.04
CA LYS A 48 9.33 -29.56 -33.01
C LYS A 48 10.75 -29.88 -32.52
N GLU A 49 11.74 -29.78 -33.39
CA GLU A 49 13.16 -29.90 -33.07
C GLU A 49 13.67 -28.71 -32.25
N LEU A 50 13.29 -27.49 -32.65
CA LEU A 50 13.60 -26.25 -31.93
C LEU A 50 12.94 -26.17 -30.55
N GLY A 51 11.82 -26.88 -30.35
CA GLY A 51 11.07 -26.89 -29.09
C GLY A 51 10.04 -25.77 -28.97
N SER A 52 9.62 -25.46 -27.74
CA SER A 52 8.64 -24.41 -27.50
C SER A 52 9.32 -23.03 -27.44
N PRO A 53 8.80 -22.00 -28.15
CA PRO A 53 9.27 -20.62 -28.02
C PRO A 53 9.32 -20.12 -26.57
N LYS A 54 8.42 -20.65 -25.72
CA LYS A 54 8.39 -20.34 -24.29
C LYS A 54 9.56 -20.96 -23.53
N ASP A 55 9.93 -22.20 -23.84
CA ASP A 55 11.02 -22.90 -23.16
C ASP A 55 12.37 -22.24 -23.52
N ILE A 56 12.51 -21.79 -24.77
CA ILE A 56 13.63 -20.96 -25.22
C ILE A 56 13.66 -19.65 -24.41
N TYR A 57 12.53 -18.94 -24.29
CA TYR A 57 12.50 -17.72 -23.49
C TYR A 57 12.89 -17.96 -22.02
N ASP A 58 12.38 -19.03 -21.41
CA ASP A 58 12.66 -19.37 -20.01
C ASP A 58 14.15 -19.71 -19.80
N SER A 59 14.84 -20.30 -20.79
CA SER A 59 16.30 -20.51 -20.72
C SER A 59 17.07 -19.19 -20.73
N TYR A 60 16.74 -18.25 -21.61
CA TYR A 60 17.36 -16.92 -21.65
C TYR A 60 17.05 -16.06 -20.40
N GLN A 61 15.87 -16.25 -19.80
CA GLN A 61 15.52 -15.66 -18.50
C GLN A 61 16.44 -16.18 -17.38
N SER A 62 16.67 -17.50 -17.32
CA SER A 62 17.55 -18.09 -16.30
C SER A 62 19.02 -17.65 -16.42
N GLU A 63 19.43 -17.23 -17.63
CA GLU A 63 20.77 -16.69 -17.90
C GLU A 63 20.92 -15.20 -17.59
N GLY A 64 19.84 -14.52 -17.14
CA GLY A 64 19.88 -13.15 -16.64
C GLY A 64 19.80 -12.07 -17.72
N VAL A 65 19.33 -12.39 -18.93
CA VAL A 65 19.28 -11.45 -20.06
C VAL A 65 18.00 -10.60 -20.07
N VAL A 66 16.98 -10.94 -19.27
CA VAL A 66 15.66 -10.27 -19.35
C VAL A 66 15.14 -9.84 -17.97
N ASP A 67 15.42 -8.59 -17.59
CA ASP A 67 14.98 -8.01 -16.32
C ASP A 67 13.52 -7.49 -16.42
N GLU A 68 12.55 -8.37 -16.15
CA GLU A 68 11.13 -8.01 -15.98
C GLU A 68 10.88 -7.25 -14.65
N LYS A 69 11.94 -6.91 -13.91
CA LYS A 69 11.88 -6.24 -12.60
C LYS A 69 11.67 -4.72 -12.72
N THR A 70 11.85 -4.15 -13.91
CA THR A 70 11.84 -2.69 -14.14
C THR A 70 10.54 -1.97 -13.77
N LYS A 71 9.35 -2.56 -13.96
CA LYS A 71 8.08 -1.91 -13.57
C LYS A 71 7.75 -2.07 -12.09
N THR A 72 8.06 -3.21 -11.49
CA THR A 72 7.80 -3.48 -10.07
C THR A 72 8.77 -2.70 -9.19
N SER A 73 10.03 -2.56 -9.59
CA SER A 73 11.03 -1.76 -8.86
C SER A 73 10.66 -0.27 -8.82
N THR A 74 10.16 0.29 -9.94
CA THR A 74 9.79 1.72 -10.00
C THR A 74 8.62 2.06 -9.08
N LEU A 75 7.65 1.15 -8.93
CA LEU A 75 6.49 1.33 -8.03
C LEU A 75 6.89 1.14 -6.56
N MET A 76 7.76 0.17 -6.27
CA MET A 76 8.31 -0.04 -4.93
C MET A 76 9.17 1.14 -4.47
N ASP A 77 10.01 1.69 -5.36
CA ASP A 77 10.82 2.89 -5.09
C ASP A 77 9.96 4.12 -4.78
N GLY A 78 8.82 4.28 -5.48
CA GLY A 78 7.88 5.36 -5.22
C GLY A 78 7.21 5.22 -3.85
N ALA A 79 6.77 4.00 -3.50
CA ALA A 79 6.15 3.70 -2.22
C ALA A 79 7.14 3.83 -1.05
N GLU A 80 8.39 3.39 -1.24
CA GLU A 80 9.46 3.47 -0.23
C GLU A 80 9.87 4.92 0.03
N LYS A 81 9.98 5.75 -1.03
CA LYS A 81 10.22 7.20 -0.88
C LYS A 81 9.09 7.90 -0.14
N ALA A 82 7.84 7.55 -0.44
CA ALA A 82 6.67 8.11 0.25
C ALA A 82 6.61 7.69 1.72
N ALA A 83 6.91 6.43 2.03
CA ALA A 83 6.95 5.92 3.40
C ALA A 83 8.07 6.58 4.22
N ASN A 84 9.27 6.74 3.65
CA ASN A 84 10.38 7.42 4.30
C ASN A 84 10.11 8.92 4.53
N ALA A 85 9.46 9.59 3.56
CA ALA A 85 9.05 10.99 3.74
C ALA A 85 7.99 11.14 4.84
N ALA A 86 7.03 10.22 4.91
CA ALA A 86 6.01 10.20 5.95
C ALA A 86 6.60 9.91 7.34
N GLY A 87 7.52 8.95 7.45
CA GLY A 87 8.26 8.66 8.69
C GLY A 87 9.02 9.89 9.19
N LYS A 88 9.80 10.52 8.31
CA LYS A 88 10.57 11.73 8.66
C LYS A 88 9.69 12.91 9.09
N ALA A 89 8.50 13.06 8.51
CA ALA A 89 7.53 14.07 8.94
C ALA A 89 6.91 13.74 10.31
N ALA A 90 6.63 12.46 10.58
CA ALA A 90 6.15 12.00 11.88
C ALA A 90 7.20 12.17 12.99
N ASP A 91 8.46 11.81 12.72
CA ASP A 91 9.59 12.01 13.64
C ASP A 91 9.80 13.50 13.97
N ALA A 92 9.71 14.37 12.96
CA ALA A 92 9.81 15.82 13.14
C ALA A 92 8.65 16.37 14.00
N ALA A 93 7.43 15.86 13.80
CA ALA A 93 6.27 16.23 14.60
C ALA A 93 6.41 15.75 16.04
N GLN A 94 6.86 14.51 16.28
CA GLN A 94 7.08 13.97 17.62
C GLN A 94 8.17 14.73 18.38
N LYS A 95 9.26 15.11 17.70
CA LYS A 95 10.32 15.91 18.32
C LYS A 95 9.81 17.30 18.73
N LYS A 96 9.03 17.96 17.86
CA LYS A 96 8.40 19.25 18.16
C LYS A 96 7.44 19.15 19.35
N LEU A 97 6.63 18.09 19.39
CA LEU A 97 5.73 17.80 20.50
C LEU A 97 6.50 17.58 21.82
N GLY A 98 7.59 16.81 21.79
CA GLY A 98 8.46 16.59 22.96
C GLY A 98 9.10 17.87 23.48
N GLU A 99 9.69 18.68 22.60
CA GLU A 99 10.29 19.98 22.95
C GLU A 99 9.22 20.93 23.55
N THR A 100 8.02 20.98 22.95
CA THR A 100 6.93 21.79 23.51
C THR A 100 6.40 21.24 24.83
N TRP A 101 6.43 19.92 25.03
CA TRP A 101 5.95 19.28 26.25
C TRP A 101 6.90 19.51 27.42
N ASP A 102 8.20 19.40 27.20
CA ASP A 102 9.22 19.66 28.23
C ASP A 102 9.24 21.13 28.68
N GLU A 103 8.96 22.07 27.77
CA GLU A 103 8.90 23.49 28.09
C GLU A 103 7.65 23.90 28.90
N VAL A 104 6.51 23.25 28.64
CA VAL A 104 5.23 23.56 29.32
C VAL A 104 4.99 22.70 30.56
N SER A 105 5.58 21.51 30.65
CA SER A 105 5.48 20.57 31.78
C SER A 105 5.68 21.22 33.16
N PRO A 106 6.72 22.05 33.40
CA PRO A 106 6.93 22.66 34.71
C PRO A 106 5.95 23.78 35.08
N LYS A 107 5.13 24.28 34.14
CA LYS A 107 4.15 25.36 34.37
C LYS A 107 2.71 24.89 34.53
N LEU A 108 2.45 23.59 34.37
CA LEU A 108 1.11 23.01 34.43
C LEU A 108 0.46 22.94 35.84
N PRO A 109 1.14 22.82 36.99
CA PRO A 109 0.44 22.49 38.23
C PRO A 109 -0.39 23.63 38.85
N GLN A 110 -0.24 24.89 38.42
CA GLN A 110 -0.95 26.03 39.03
C GLN A 110 -2.03 26.67 38.14
N ALA A 111 -2.16 26.28 36.87
CA ALA A 111 -3.20 26.79 35.94
C ALA A 111 -4.26 25.74 35.58
N VAL A 112 -4.20 24.55 36.18
CA VAL A 112 -5.04 23.39 35.86
C VAL A 112 -6.51 23.60 36.27
N GLU A 113 -6.80 24.31 37.34
CA GLU A 113 -8.17 24.37 37.89
C GLU A 113 -9.14 25.18 36.99
N SER A 114 -8.70 26.30 36.42
CA SER A 114 -9.54 27.13 35.53
C SER A 114 -9.46 26.73 34.05
N THR A 115 -8.49 25.91 33.66
CA THR A 115 -8.19 25.60 32.24
C THR A 115 -8.49 24.14 31.85
N ALA A 116 -8.59 23.21 32.82
CA ALA A 116 -8.85 21.78 32.59
C ALA A 116 -10.14 21.50 31.80
N LEU A 117 -11.18 22.32 32.00
CA LEU A 117 -12.48 22.10 31.37
C LEU A 117 -12.48 22.53 29.88
N LEU A 118 -11.65 23.52 29.53
CA LEU A 118 -11.44 23.98 28.15
C LEU A 118 -10.46 23.08 27.39
N THR A 119 -9.38 22.64 28.04
CA THR A 119 -8.41 21.71 27.43
C THR A 119 -9.03 20.34 27.17
N ALA A 120 -9.91 19.83 28.03
CA ALA A 120 -10.62 18.57 27.79
C ALA A 120 -11.55 18.63 26.57
N ARG A 121 -12.26 19.75 26.35
CA ARG A 121 -13.13 19.94 25.16
C ARG A 121 -12.32 20.09 23.87
N LEU A 122 -11.17 20.77 23.93
CA LEU A 122 -10.24 20.91 22.79
C LEU A 122 -9.57 19.58 22.43
N LEU A 123 -9.12 18.80 23.43
CA LEU A 123 -8.56 17.47 23.24
C LEU A 123 -9.58 16.50 22.65
N TYR A 124 -10.83 16.57 23.12
CA TYR A 124 -11.93 15.78 22.55
C TYR A 124 -12.22 16.15 21.08
N GLY A 125 -12.24 17.46 20.77
CA GLY A 125 -12.38 17.94 19.39
C GLY A 125 -11.23 17.49 18.48
N ALA A 126 -9.98 17.57 18.95
CA ALA A 126 -8.81 17.10 18.22
C ALA A 126 -8.86 15.58 17.98
N GLY A 127 -9.34 14.80 18.97
CA GLY A 127 -9.54 13.37 18.85
C GLY A 127 -10.57 12.98 17.77
N ILE A 128 -11.66 13.74 17.66
CA ILE A 128 -12.67 13.53 16.60
C ILE A 128 -12.06 13.78 15.22
N VAL A 129 -11.29 14.86 15.04
CA VAL A 129 -10.65 15.18 13.76
C VAL A 129 -9.68 14.06 13.35
N LEU A 130 -8.88 13.55 14.30
CA LEU A 130 -7.97 12.43 14.07
C LEU A 130 -8.73 11.14 13.70
N ALA A 131 -9.84 10.86 14.39
CA ALA A 131 -10.68 9.69 14.09
C ALA A 131 -11.31 9.78 12.69
N VAL A 132 -11.81 10.95 12.29
CA VAL A 132 -12.35 11.19 10.94
C VAL A 132 -11.26 11.02 9.89
N PHE A 133 -10.03 11.47 10.16
CA PHE A 133 -8.90 11.28 9.26
C PHE A 133 -8.54 9.80 9.05
N ILE A 134 -8.50 9.01 10.13
CA ILE A 134 -8.25 7.56 10.08
C ILE A 134 -9.39 6.83 9.34
N ALA A 135 -10.64 7.24 9.56
CA ALA A 135 -11.79 6.71 8.82
C ALA A 135 -11.71 7.04 7.32
N ALA A 136 -11.34 8.27 6.96
CA ALA A 136 -11.16 8.65 5.56
C ALA A 136 -10.03 7.86 4.89
N ALA A 137 -8.91 7.65 5.60
CA ALA A 137 -7.79 6.86 5.10
C ALA A 137 -8.16 5.38 4.89
N THR A 138 -8.91 4.79 5.82
CA THR A 138 -9.37 3.39 5.67
C THR A 138 -10.37 3.24 4.52
N ILE A 139 -11.28 4.21 4.32
CA ILE A 139 -12.19 4.24 3.16
C ILE A 139 -11.41 4.38 1.85
N LEU A 140 -10.37 5.24 1.82
CA LEU A 140 -9.50 5.40 0.66
C LEU A 140 -8.78 4.10 0.31
N ILE A 141 -8.19 3.42 1.31
CA ILE A 141 -7.50 2.14 1.15
C ILE A 141 -8.47 1.08 0.63
N LEU A 142 -9.68 0.99 1.19
CA LEU A 142 -10.71 0.08 0.70
C LEU A 142 -11.09 0.41 -0.75
N GLY A 143 -11.28 1.68 -1.10
CA GLY A 143 -11.57 2.13 -2.46
C GLY A 143 -10.47 1.75 -3.45
N LEU A 144 -9.20 1.92 -3.07
CA LEU A 144 -8.05 1.49 -3.87
C LEU A 144 -7.99 -0.03 -4.03
N LEU A 145 -8.42 -0.79 -3.03
CA LEU A 145 -8.51 -2.25 -3.07
C LEU A 145 -9.67 -2.76 -3.95
N GLN A 146 -10.74 -1.96 -4.11
CA GLN A 146 -11.89 -2.24 -4.98
C GLN A 146 -11.58 -1.98 -6.45
N VAL A 147 -10.63 -1.09 -6.76
CA VAL A 147 -10.13 -0.92 -8.11
C VAL A 147 -9.43 -2.23 -8.49
N ARG A 148 -10.05 -3.03 -9.36
CA ARG A 148 -9.40 -4.20 -9.96
C ARG A 148 -8.16 -3.74 -10.70
N PHE A 149 -7.03 -3.79 -10.01
CA PHE A 149 -5.73 -3.40 -10.51
C PHE A 149 -5.38 -4.37 -11.65
N ALA A 150 -5.54 -3.90 -12.89
CA ALA A 150 -5.13 -4.61 -14.10
C ALA A 150 -3.93 -3.84 -14.69
N PRO A 151 -2.72 -4.02 -14.13
CA PRO A 151 -1.54 -3.24 -14.55
C PRO A 151 -1.07 -3.57 -15.97
N PHE A 152 -1.58 -4.66 -16.57
CA PHE A 152 -1.19 -5.14 -17.90
C PHE A 152 -2.41 -5.64 -18.69
N GLN A 153 -2.41 -5.40 -19.99
CA GLN A 153 -3.43 -5.91 -20.91
C GLN A 153 -3.19 -7.40 -21.18
N GLY A 154 -4.22 -8.25 -21.01
CA GLY A 154 -4.19 -9.67 -21.35
C GLY A 154 -4.01 -10.65 -20.19
N ILE A 155 -3.74 -10.19 -18.96
CA ILE A 155 -3.79 -11.03 -17.75
C ILE A 155 -5.16 -10.80 -17.08
N PRO A 156 -5.90 -11.86 -16.69
CA PRO A 156 -7.13 -11.66 -15.93
C PRO A 156 -6.81 -10.84 -14.66
N PRO A 157 -7.64 -9.84 -14.32
CA PRO A 157 -7.41 -9.02 -13.14
C PRO A 157 -7.26 -9.93 -11.92
N LEU A 158 -6.38 -9.55 -10.98
CA LEU A 158 -6.20 -10.25 -9.71
C LEU A 158 -7.58 -10.67 -9.16
N PRO A 159 -7.75 -11.94 -8.77
CA PRO A 159 -9.02 -12.41 -8.22
C PRO A 159 -9.37 -11.48 -7.06
N GLY A 160 -10.57 -10.92 -7.12
CA GLY A 160 -11.00 -9.96 -6.10
C GLY A 160 -10.91 -10.62 -4.74
N LEU A 161 -10.41 -9.89 -3.74
CA LEU A 161 -10.45 -10.37 -2.37
C LEU A 161 -11.88 -10.78 -2.05
N HIS A 162 -12.04 -11.91 -1.36
CA HIS A 162 -13.35 -12.43 -1.02
C HIS A 162 -14.16 -11.34 -0.27
N PRO A 163 -15.46 -11.14 -0.56
CA PRO A 163 -16.25 -10.10 0.08
C PRO A 163 -16.20 -10.14 1.61
N LEU A 164 -16.04 -11.35 2.16
CA LEU A 164 -15.87 -11.59 3.60
C LEU A 164 -14.60 -10.95 4.17
N THR A 165 -13.45 -11.04 3.48
CA THR A 165 -12.20 -10.43 3.95
C THR A 165 -12.24 -8.91 3.85
N LEU A 166 -12.86 -8.39 2.79
CA LEU A 166 -13.13 -6.95 2.64
C LEU A 166 -14.05 -6.42 3.75
N PHE A 167 -15.11 -7.18 4.10
CA PHE A 167 -16.02 -6.83 5.18
C PHE A 167 -15.34 -6.90 6.55
N SER A 168 -14.44 -7.87 6.77
CA SER A 168 -13.66 -7.95 8.02
C SER A 168 -12.69 -6.77 8.18
N ILE A 169 -11.99 -6.36 7.12
CA ILE A 169 -11.07 -5.21 7.17
C ILE A 169 -11.84 -3.91 7.41
N GLY A 170 -12.94 -3.70 6.69
CA GLY A 170 -13.82 -2.54 6.90
C GLY A 170 -14.47 -2.52 8.28
N GLY A 171 -14.97 -3.67 8.72
CA GLY A 171 -15.58 -3.85 10.04
C GLY A 171 -14.59 -3.59 11.18
N ALA A 172 -13.36 -4.11 11.07
CA ALA A 172 -12.31 -3.87 12.06
C ALA A 172 -11.92 -2.38 12.14
N GLY A 173 -11.83 -1.68 11.01
CA GLY A 173 -11.55 -0.25 10.97
C GLY A 173 -12.65 0.59 11.63
N ILE A 174 -13.91 0.32 11.29
CA ILE A 174 -15.07 1.02 11.87
C ILE A 174 -15.19 0.72 13.37
N PHE A 175 -15.00 -0.55 13.77
CA PHE A 175 -15.06 -0.94 15.18
C PHE A 175 -13.96 -0.31 16.01
N SER A 176 -12.74 -0.22 15.48
CA SER A 176 -11.62 0.47 16.14
C SER A 176 -11.91 1.97 16.30
N ALA A 177 -12.47 2.63 15.28
CA ALA A 177 -12.87 4.03 15.36
C ALA A 177 -13.98 4.27 16.39
N LEU A 178 -14.98 3.39 16.44
CA LEU A 178 -16.06 3.46 17.42
C LEU A 178 -15.57 3.21 18.85
N ALA A 179 -14.63 2.28 19.06
CA ALA A 179 -14.04 2.03 20.37
C ALA A 179 -13.32 3.28 20.90
N VAL A 180 -12.53 3.95 20.06
CA VAL A 180 -11.85 5.20 20.43
C VAL A 180 -12.84 6.32 20.75
N LEU A 181 -13.93 6.44 19.96
CA LEU A 181 -14.99 7.42 20.23
C LEU A 181 -15.73 7.13 21.54
N PHE A 182 -16.04 5.86 21.82
CA PHE A 182 -16.74 5.47 23.05
C PHE A 182 -15.87 5.72 24.28
N THR A 183 -14.59 5.34 24.24
CA THR A 183 -13.62 5.65 25.31
C THR A 183 -13.48 7.17 25.51
N GLY A 184 -13.50 7.97 24.43
CA GLY A 184 -13.50 9.43 24.52
C GLY A 184 -14.78 10.00 25.16
N ILE A 185 -15.95 9.47 24.80
CA ILE A 185 -17.25 9.92 25.33
C ILE A 185 -17.40 9.53 26.80
N GLU A 186 -17.14 8.28 27.19
CA GLU A 186 -17.20 7.84 28.58
C GLU A 186 -16.13 8.54 29.44
N GLY A 187 -14.91 8.74 28.90
CA GLY A 187 -13.87 9.49 29.57
C GLY A 187 -14.30 10.93 29.89
N SER A 188 -14.98 11.59 28.94
CA SER A 188 -15.51 12.95 29.15
C SER A 188 -16.64 13.01 30.19
N LYS A 189 -17.49 11.98 30.26
CA LYS A 189 -18.56 11.88 31.27
C LYS A 189 -18.00 11.61 32.67
N ALA A 190 -16.98 10.76 32.79
CA ALA A 190 -16.32 10.48 34.06
C ALA A 190 -15.67 11.75 34.63
N LEU A 191 -14.95 12.52 33.79
CA LEU A 191 -14.37 13.81 34.16
C LEU A 191 -15.40 14.86 34.58
N GLN A 192 -16.57 14.92 33.94
CA GLN A 192 -17.65 15.82 34.38
C GLN A 192 -18.27 15.39 35.73
N SER A 193 -18.30 14.09 36.02
CA SER A 193 -18.85 13.58 37.28
C SER A 193 -17.92 13.81 38.48
N THR A 194 -16.60 13.86 38.27
CA THR A 194 -15.63 14.20 39.32
C THR A 194 -15.63 15.70 39.61
N VAL A 195 -15.63 16.54 38.56
CA VAL A 195 -15.74 18.01 38.71
C VAL A 195 -17.00 18.41 39.47
N LYS A 196 -18.16 17.84 39.10
CA LYS A 196 -19.44 18.12 39.78
C LYS A 196 -19.48 17.63 41.24
N LYS A 197 -18.60 16.72 41.63
CA LYS A 197 -18.49 16.20 43.00
C LYS A 197 -17.58 17.05 43.87
N ASP A 198 -16.60 17.72 43.27
CA ASP A 198 -15.70 18.66 43.94
C ASP A 198 -16.38 20.01 44.19
N ASP A 199 -17.20 20.51 43.24
CA ASP A 199 -18.03 21.72 43.44
C ASP A 199 -19.01 21.56 44.62
N HIS A 200 -19.57 20.37 44.82
CA HIS A 200 -20.48 20.09 45.95
C HIS A 200 -19.77 19.88 47.29
N LYS A 201 -18.43 19.76 47.30
CA LYS A 201 -17.64 19.56 48.52
C LYS A 201 -17.09 20.87 49.07
N GLU A 202 -16.93 21.90 48.24
CA GLU A 202 -16.53 23.25 48.67
C GLU A 202 -17.70 24.08 49.24
N GLU A 203 -18.94 23.87 48.80
CA GLU A 203 -20.10 24.60 49.37
C GLU A 203 -20.59 24.10 50.75
N GLY A 204 -20.00 23.04 51.30
CA GLY A 204 -20.39 22.46 52.60
C GLY A 204 -19.62 22.98 53.83
N GLY A 205 -18.72 23.95 53.64
CA GLY A 205 -17.68 24.30 54.62
C GLY A 205 -17.73 25.72 55.19
N GLU A 206 -18.82 26.47 55.08
CA GLU A 206 -19.00 27.73 55.81
C GLU A 206 -20.41 27.83 56.38
N GLY A 207 -20.57 27.48 57.66
CA GLY A 207 -21.88 27.61 58.30
C GLY A 207 -22.04 26.94 59.66
N LYS A 208 -21.35 27.50 60.68
CA LYS A 208 -21.52 27.35 62.14
C LYS A 208 -20.90 26.14 62.83
#